data_AF-A0A7Y3LWC2-F1
#
_entry.id   AF-A0A7Y3LWC2-F1
#
_cell.length_a   1.000
_cell.length_b   1.000
_cell.length_c   1.000
_cell.angle_alpha   90.00
_cell.angle_beta   90.00
_cell.angle_gamma   90.00
#
_symmetry.space_group_name_H-M   'P 1'
#
loop_
_entity.id
_entity.type
_entity.pdbx_description
1 polymer ?
#
loop_
_entity_poly.entity_id
_entity_poly.type
_entity_poly.pdbx_seq_one_letter_code
_entity_poly.pdbx_strand_id
1 'polypeptide(L)'
;MALIKRDAKAGLIALAQQSVCAFDLIGLKLLGRTSEVDALRTVRDEALAKTEAGREWITLIERIELPIAPLLLDDERLAAKAGKLLARAGQLVTDTKEQVGDGEVDLGLDLLRDLDTRGGADSSDLRADLKAVSALLERLRGLSSPEVLKHLTSRGPRNTA
;
A
#
# COMPACT_ATOMS: atom_id res chain seq x y z
N MET A 1 -5.98 42.00 -5.09
CA MET A 1 -4.98 41.15 -5.78
C MET A 1 -4.37 40.23 -4.76
N ALA A 2 -4.85 38.99 -4.76
CA ALA A 2 -4.56 37.94 -3.80
C ALA A 2 -3.63 36.93 -4.47
N LEU A 3 -2.36 36.94 -4.10
CA LEU A 3 -1.35 35.93 -4.41
C LEU A 3 -0.50 35.84 -3.13
N ILE A 4 -0.16 34.62 -2.70
CA ILE A 4 0.50 34.31 -1.41
C ILE A 4 -0.47 34.25 -0.21
N LYS A 5 -1.44 33.33 -0.26
CA LYS A 5 -2.03 32.69 0.95
C LYS A 5 -2.88 31.43 0.66
N ARG A 6 -2.67 30.77 -0.49
CA ARG A 6 -3.44 29.56 -0.89
C ARG A 6 -2.61 28.31 -1.18
N ASP A 7 -1.30 28.32 -0.91
CA ASP A 7 -0.39 27.18 -1.18
C ASP A 7 0.09 26.40 0.04
N ALA A 8 -0.34 26.74 1.26
CA ALA A 8 0.00 25.97 2.46
C ALA A 8 -1.02 24.89 2.83
N LYS A 9 -2.17 24.79 2.11
CA LYS A 9 -3.22 23.79 2.37
C LYS A 9 -3.33 22.69 1.31
N ALA A 10 -2.67 22.83 0.16
CA ALA A 10 -2.53 21.73 -0.81
C ALA A 10 -1.36 20.78 -0.43
N GLY A 11 -0.29 21.32 0.17
CA GLY A 11 0.85 20.52 0.66
C GLY A 11 0.56 19.68 1.90
N LEU A 12 -0.41 20.07 2.74
CA LEU A 12 -0.79 19.34 3.97
C LEU A 12 -1.94 18.33 3.75
N ILE A 13 -2.67 18.43 2.63
CA ILE A 13 -3.72 17.46 2.26
C ILE A 13 -3.17 16.35 1.35
N ALA A 14 -2.11 16.60 0.56
CA ALA A 14 -1.34 15.54 -0.11
C ALA A 14 -0.56 14.67 0.89
N LEU A 15 -0.12 15.29 2.00
CA LEU A 15 0.40 14.63 3.20
C LEU A 15 -0.67 13.82 3.95
N ALA A 16 -1.92 13.79 3.47
CA ALA A 16 -3.08 13.13 4.06
C ALA A 16 -3.86 12.30 3.02
N GLN A 17 -3.16 11.81 1.99
CA GLN A 17 -3.39 10.44 1.55
C GLN A 17 -2.08 9.67 1.77
N GLN A 18 -1.67 9.64 3.04
CA GLN A 18 -0.64 8.78 3.62
C GLN A 18 -1.08 7.31 3.51
N SER A 19 -0.95 6.78 2.29
CA SER A 19 -0.73 5.34 2.04
C SER A 19 0.75 5.12 1.64
N VAL A 20 1.58 6.16 1.84
CA VAL A 20 2.84 6.39 1.13
C VAL A 20 3.85 7.20 1.95
N CYS A 21 3.60 7.71 3.17
CA CYS A 21 4.68 8.46 3.84
C CYS A 21 5.78 7.52 4.36
N ALA A 22 5.46 6.29 4.75
CA ALA A 22 6.48 5.25 4.88
C ALA A 22 7.11 4.91 3.53
N PHE A 23 6.36 4.85 2.43
CA PHE A 23 6.86 4.47 1.10
C PHE A 23 7.56 5.56 0.28
N ASP A 24 7.38 6.84 0.56
CA ASP A 24 8.19 7.94 0.04
C ASP A 24 9.51 7.97 0.81
N LEU A 25 9.48 7.79 2.14
CA LEU A 25 10.69 7.69 2.94
C LEU A 25 11.45 6.41 2.59
N ILE A 26 10.79 5.27 2.43
CA ILE A 26 11.35 3.98 1.96
C ILE A 26 11.71 4.05 0.47
N GLY A 27 10.91 4.66 -0.39
CA GLY A 27 11.17 4.79 -1.84
C GLY A 27 12.35 5.72 -2.10
N LEU A 28 12.41 6.86 -1.45
CA LEU A 28 13.54 7.79 -1.52
C LEU A 28 14.78 7.23 -0.80
N LYS A 29 14.64 6.59 0.38
CA LYS A 29 15.77 6.01 1.16
C LYS A 29 16.29 4.68 0.59
N LEU A 30 15.43 3.83 0.01
CA LEU A 30 15.79 2.48 -0.45
C LEU A 30 15.84 2.34 -1.98
N LEU A 31 15.00 3.05 -2.74
CA LEU A 31 14.97 2.96 -4.20
C LEU A 31 15.65 4.15 -4.88
N GLY A 32 15.85 5.27 -4.17
CA GLY A 32 16.45 6.50 -4.69
C GLY A 32 15.60 7.19 -5.77
N ARG A 33 14.31 6.84 -5.92
CA ARG A 33 13.40 7.36 -6.93
C ARG A 33 11.94 7.30 -6.48
N THR A 34 11.09 8.15 -7.07
CA THR A 34 9.65 8.28 -6.72
C THR A 34 8.71 7.75 -7.81
N SER A 35 9.22 7.37 -8.98
CA SER A 35 8.41 6.97 -10.15
C SER A 35 7.37 5.88 -9.84
N GLU A 36 7.76 4.86 -9.08
CA GLU A 36 6.90 3.75 -8.68
C GLU A 36 5.82 4.21 -7.70
N VAL A 37 6.18 5.13 -6.81
CA VAL A 37 5.24 5.72 -5.86
C VAL A 37 4.19 6.56 -6.60
N ASP A 38 4.62 7.35 -7.57
CA ASP A 38 3.73 8.21 -8.34
C ASP A 38 2.76 7.38 -9.19
N ALA A 39 3.22 6.28 -9.79
CA ALA A 39 2.34 5.36 -10.51
C ALA A 39 1.28 4.72 -9.60
N LEU A 40 1.65 4.33 -8.37
CA LEU A 40 0.72 3.79 -7.38
C LEU A 40 -0.28 4.85 -6.89
N ARG A 41 0.14 6.11 -6.74
CA ARG A 41 -0.75 7.24 -6.43
C ARG A 41 -1.80 7.45 -7.53
N THR A 42 -1.37 7.44 -8.79
CA THR A 42 -2.29 7.55 -9.93
C THR A 42 -3.33 6.44 -9.89
N VAL A 43 -2.92 5.18 -9.68
CA VAL A 43 -3.86 4.06 -9.55
C VAL A 43 -4.86 4.26 -8.40
N ARG A 44 -4.37 4.70 -7.24
CA ARG A 44 -5.23 4.98 -6.09
C ARG A 44 -6.28 6.03 -6.42
N ASP A 45 -5.86 7.17 -6.94
CA ASP A 45 -6.73 8.33 -7.13
C ASP A 45 -7.64 8.19 -8.34
N GLU A 46 -7.13 7.59 -9.42
CA GLU A 46 -7.86 7.49 -10.68
C GLU A 46 -8.70 6.22 -10.82
N ALA A 47 -8.41 5.16 -10.05
CA ALA A 47 -9.19 3.91 -10.08
C ALA A 47 -9.85 3.60 -8.74
N LEU A 48 -9.07 3.46 -7.66
CA LEU A 48 -9.61 2.97 -6.38
C LEU A 48 -10.57 3.97 -5.74
N ALA A 49 -10.17 5.24 -5.62
CA ALA A 49 -10.94 6.29 -4.96
C ALA A 49 -12.31 6.55 -5.61
N LYS A 50 -12.44 6.21 -6.90
CA LYS A 50 -13.70 6.36 -7.66
C LYS A 50 -14.74 5.30 -7.34
N THR A 51 -14.37 4.24 -6.62
CA THR A 51 -15.27 3.13 -6.27
C THR A 51 -15.43 3.01 -4.76
N GLU A 52 -16.58 2.51 -4.30
CA GLU A 52 -16.80 2.27 -2.87
C GLU A 52 -15.84 1.21 -2.33
N ALA A 53 -15.75 0.06 -3.00
CA ALA A 53 -14.82 -1.01 -2.66
C ALA A 53 -13.35 -0.53 -2.62
N GLY A 54 -12.93 0.26 -3.61
CA GLY A 54 -11.58 0.81 -3.63
C GLY A 54 -11.32 1.80 -2.49
N ARG A 55 -12.31 2.62 -2.11
CA ARG A 55 -12.20 3.49 -0.92
C ARG A 55 -12.10 2.70 0.38
N GLU A 56 -12.82 1.59 0.52
CA GLU A 56 -12.68 0.73 1.70
C GLU A 56 -11.28 0.13 1.82
N TRP A 57 -10.66 -0.28 0.70
CA TRP A 57 -9.27 -0.72 0.69
C TRP A 57 -8.31 0.39 1.10
N ILE A 58 -8.48 1.61 0.55
CA ILE A 58 -7.67 2.77 0.92
C ILE A 58 -7.75 2.99 2.43
N THR A 59 -8.95 3.05 2.99
CA THR A 59 -9.15 3.25 4.43
C THR A 59 -8.53 2.14 5.27
N LEU A 60 -8.61 0.88 4.84
CA LEU A 60 -7.97 -0.23 5.55
C LEU A 60 -6.44 -0.08 5.57
N ILE A 61 -5.82 0.24 4.43
CA ILE A 61 -4.37 0.45 4.35
C ILE A 61 -3.93 1.64 5.21
N GLU A 62 -4.70 2.74 5.22
CA GLU A 62 -4.44 3.91 6.06
C GLU A 62 -4.48 3.57 7.56
N ARG A 63 -5.41 2.71 8.00
CA ARG A 63 -5.44 2.23 9.40
C ARG A 63 -4.23 1.37 9.77
N ILE A 64 -3.68 0.62 8.82
CA ILE A 64 -2.49 -0.20 9.04
C ILE A 64 -1.23 0.67 9.09
N GLU A 65 -1.08 1.68 8.21
CA GLU A 65 0.18 2.42 8.02
C GLU A 65 0.71 3.04 9.32
N LEU A 66 -0.15 3.76 10.04
CA LEU A 66 0.27 4.53 11.22
C LEU A 66 0.92 3.65 12.31
N PRO A 67 0.33 2.53 12.75
CA PRO A 67 0.96 1.68 13.76
C PRO A 67 2.18 0.89 13.26
N ILE A 68 2.30 0.62 11.95
CA ILE A 68 3.46 -0.14 11.42
C ILE A 68 4.65 0.74 11.03
N ALA A 69 4.44 2.03 10.79
CA ALA A 69 5.49 2.93 10.32
C ALA A 69 6.72 2.97 11.26
N PRO A 70 6.57 3.06 12.60
CA PRO A 70 7.73 3.01 13.50
C PRO A 70 8.52 1.69 13.37
N LEU A 71 7.84 0.56 13.23
CA LEU A 71 8.49 -0.76 13.07
C LEU A 71 9.31 -0.86 11.78
N LEU A 72 8.82 -0.25 10.70
CA LEU A 72 9.53 -0.18 9.42
C LEU A 72 10.73 0.77 9.49
N LEU A 73 10.67 1.82 10.32
CA LEU A 73 11.79 2.75 10.50
C LEU A 73 12.89 2.18 11.39
N ASP A 74 12.52 1.37 12.39
CA ASP A 74 13.44 0.80 13.37
C ASP A 74 14.07 -0.53 12.93
N ASP A 75 13.50 -1.24 11.93
CA ASP A 75 14.05 -2.49 11.40
C ASP A 75 14.35 -2.39 9.89
N GLU A 76 15.64 -2.29 9.56
CA GLU A 76 16.11 -2.20 8.17
C GLU A 76 15.73 -3.41 7.31
N ARG A 77 15.59 -4.60 7.89
CA ARG A 77 15.14 -5.81 7.16
C ARG A 77 13.68 -5.66 6.75
N LEU A 78 12.82 -5.16 7.64
CA LEU A 78 11.41 -4.90 7.31
C LEU A 78 11.29 -3.79 6.28
N ALA A 79 12.05 -2.71 6.43
CA ALA A 79 12.13 -1.64 5.43
C ALA A 79 12.53 -2.20 4.05
N ALA A 80 13.56 -3.04 3.98
CA ALA A 80 14.04 -3.63 2.74
C ALA A 80 12.98 -4.53 2.07
N LYS A 81 12.22 -5.32 2.83
CA LYS A 81 11.11 -6.12 2.30
C LYS A 81 10.01 -5.23 1.73
N ALA A 82 9.60 -4.21 2.49
CA ALA A 82 8.59 -3.25 2.06
C ALA A 82 9.02 -2.50 0.77
N GLY A 83 10.29 -2.08 0.69
CA GLY A 83 10.83 -1.43 -0.51
C GLY A 83 10.82 -2.32 -1.74
N LYS A 84 11.16 -3.61 -1.61
CA LYS A 84 11.07 -4.58 -2.71
C LYS A 84 9.64 -4.76 -3.21
N LEU A 85 8.68 -4.87 -2.29
CA LEU A 85 7.26 -5.00 -2.62
C LEU A 85 6.73 -3.73 -3.29
N LEU A 86 7.13 -2.56 -2.83
CA LEU A 86 6.76 -1.28 -3.44
C LEU A 86 7.28 -1.17 -4.88
N ALA A 87 8.57 -1.46 -5.09
CA ALA A 87 9.16 -1.47 -6.42
C ALA A 87 8.41 -2.42 -7.35
N ARG A 88 8.05 -3.60 -6.84
CA ARG A 88 7.34 -4.61 -7.61
C ARG A 88 5.91 -4.19 -7.95
N ALA A 89 5.18 -3.61 -6.99
CA ALA A 89 3.86 -3.06 -7.21
C ALA A 89 3.90 -1.90 -8.23
N GLY A 90 4.92 -1.04 -8.18
CA GLY A 90 5.16 0.02 -9.16
C GLY A 90 5.38 -0.51 -10.58
N GLN A 91 6.13 -1.60 -10.73
CA GLN A 91 6.30 -2.29 -12.02
C GLN A 91 4.97 -2.87 -12.52
N LEU A 92 4.24 -3.57 -11.65
CA LEU A 92 2.95 -4.16 -11.99
C LEU A 92 1.96 -3.09 -12.51
N VAL A 93 1.89 -1.91 -11.89
CA VAL A 93 0.97 -0.86 -12.36
C VAL A 93 1.43 -0.17 -13.65
N THR A 94 2.71 -0.27 -14.02
CA THR A 94 3.25 0.33 -15.24
C THR A 94 3.26 -0.62 -16.43
N ASP A 95 3.41 -1.94 -16.22
CA ASP A 95 3.28 -2.97 -17.24
C ASP A 95 2.03 -3.84 -17.01
N THR A 96 1.02 -3.68 -17.86
CA THR A 96 -0.26 -4.39 -17.75
C THR A 96 -0.19 -5.88 -18.11
N LYS A 97 0.92 -6.35 -18.70
CA LYS A 97 1.14 -7.77 -19.00
C LYS A 97 1.83 -8.49 -17.86
N GLU A 98 2.39 -7.75 -16.93
CA GLU A 98 3.05 -8.31 -15.77
C GLU A 98 2.01 -8.95 -14.83
N GLN A 99 2.40 -10.05 -14.21
CA GLN A 99 1.57 -10.81 -13.29
C GLN A 99 2.16 -10.77 -11.89
N VAL A 100 1.28 -10.90 -10.91
CA VAL A 100 1.66 -11.07 -9.52
C VAL A 100 2.32 -12.44 -9.35
N GLY A 101 3.63 -12.46 -9.17
CA GLY A 101 4.40 -13.70 -9.03
C GLY A 101 4.28 -14.36 -7.65
N ASP A 102 4.69 -15.62 -7.55
CA ASP A 102 4.69 -16.31 -6.26
C ASP A 102 5.64 -15.67 -5.24
N GLY A 103 6.82 -15.25 -5.71
CA GLY A 103 7.87 -14.70 -4.84
C GLY A 103 7.50 -13.36 -4.19
N GLU A 104 6.74 -12.50 -4.87
CA GLU A 104 6.28 -11.22 -4.27
C GLU A 104 5.11 -11.44 -3.31
N VAL A 105 4.23 -12.42 -3.58
CA VAL A 105 3.17 -12.79 -2.64
C VAL A 105 3.78 -13.36 -1.38
N ASP A 106 4.72 -14.30 -1.49
CA ASP A 106 5.37 -14.92 -0.34
C ASP A 106 6.16 -13.88 0.48
N LEU A 107 6.85 -12.96 -0.19
CA LEU A 107 7.53 -11.83 0.45
C LEU A 107 6.56 -10.91 1.20
N GLY A 108 5.39 -10.63 0.61
CA GLY A 108 4.34 -9.82 1.22
C GLY A 108 3.74 -10.48 2.45
N LEU A 109 3.44 -11.77 2.38
CA LEU A 109 2.91 -12.55 3.50
C LEU A 109 3.91 -12.68 4.64
N ASP A 110 5.20 -12.84 4.34
CA ASP A 110 6.26 -12.88 5.34
C ASP A 110 6.42 -11.52 6.04
N LEU A 111 6.34 -10.40 5.30
CA LEU A 111 6.33 -9.07 5.88
C LEU A 111 5.11 -8.85 6.79
N LEU A 112 3.91 -9.21 6.35
CA LEU A 112 2.68 -9.04 7.15
C LEU A 112 2.73 -9.89 8.44
N ARG A 113 3.32 -11.08 8.40
CA ARG A 113 3.53 -11.93 9.57
C ARG A 113 4.53 -11.34 10.55
N ASP A 114 5.63 -10.78 10.05
CA ASP A 114 6.60 -10.06 10.87
C ASP A 114 5.95 -8.86 11.57
N LEU A 115 5.11 -8.10 10.85
CA LEU A 115 4.37 -6.95 11.39
C LEU A 115 3.31 -7.37 12.41
N ASP A 116 2.58 -8.46 12.17
CA ASP A 116 1.59 -9.01 13.11
C ASP A 116 2.26 -9.45 14.42
N THR A 117 3.41 -10.12 14.32
CA THR A 117 4.17 -10.59 15.49
C THR A 117 4.68 -9.43 16.36
N ARG A 118 5.04 -8.31 15.75
CA ARG A 118 5.69 -7.18 16.44
C ARG A 118 4.75 -6.03 16.81
N GLY A 119 3.74 -5.77 16.00
CA GLY A 119 2.77 -4.68 16.19
C GLY A 119 1.35 -5.16 16.51
N GLY A 120 1.01 -6.41 16.17
CA GLY A 120 -0.33 -6.97 16.36
C GLY A 120 -0.65 -7.39 17.80
N ALA A 121 0.35 -7.58 18.67
CA ALA A 121 0.16 -8.03 20.05
C ALA A 121 -0.84 -7.14 20.83
N ASP A 122 -0.76 -5.83 20.62
CA ASP A 122 -1.48 -4.84 21.43
C ASP A 122 -2.79 -4.33 20.79
N SER A 123 -3.11 -4.73 19.55
CA SER A 123 -4.31 -4.27 18.83
C SER A 123 -5.00 -5.39 18.04
N SER A 124 -6.19 -5.80 18.47
CA SER A 124 -7.03 -6.76 17.74
C SER A 124 -7.42 -6.27 16.35
N ASP A 125 -7.63 -4.95 16.22
CA ASP A 125 -8.06 -4.33 14.96
C ASP A 125 -6.93 -4.35 13.94
N LEU A 126 -5.69 -4.09 14.38
CA LEU A 126 -4.52 -4.19 13.50
C LEU A 126 -4.31 -5.62 13.00
N ARG A 127 -4.49 -6.63 13.87
CA ARG A 127 -4.40 -8.04 13.46
C ARG A 127 -5.47 -8.40 12.42
N ALA A 128 -6.70 -7.92 12.62
CA ALA A 128 -7.78 -8.15 11.68
C ALA A 128 -7.49 -7.50 10.31
N ASP A 129 -6.99 -6.27 10.32
CA ASP A 129 -6.64 -5.54 9.10
C ASP A 129 -5.46 -6.21 8.37
N LEU A 130 -4.37 -6.60 9.07
CA LEU A 130 -3.24 -7.33 8.50
C LEU A 130 -3.66 -8.68 7.89
N LYS A 131 -4.61 -9.37 8.54
CA LYS A 131 -5.18 -10.63 8.02
C LYS A 131 -5.99 -10.41 6.75
N ALA A 132 -6.75 -9.32 6.65
CA ALA A 132 -7.50 -8.98 5.45
C ALA A 132 -6.55 -8.70 4.26
N VAL A 133 -5.44 -7.99 4.50
CA VAL A 133 -4.41 -7.78 3.46
C VAL A 133 -3.73 -9.09 3.07
N SER A 134 -3.45 -9.97 4.03
CA SER A 134 -2.85 -11.29 3.74
C SER A 134 -3.76 -12.13 2.85
N ALA A 135 -5.07 -12.16 3.15
CA ALA A 135 -6.06 -12.88 2.34
C ALA A 135 -6.19 -12.29 0.93
N LEU A 136 -6.07 -10.96 0.80
CA LEU A 136 -6.03 -10.30 -0.50
C LEU A 136 -4.80 -10.74 -1.29
N LEU A 137 -3.59 -10.66 -0.73
CA LEU A 137 -2.35 -11.01 -1.44
C LEU A 137 -2.41 -12.42 -2.04
N GLU A 138 -2.89 -13.41 -1.28
CA GLU A 138 -3.04 -14.77 -1.79
C GLU A 138 -4.01 -14.87 -2.98
N ARG A 139 -5.09 -14.08 -2.96
CA ARG A 139 -6.07 -14.04 -4.06
C ARG A 139 -5.55 -13.33 -5.30
N LEU A 140 -4.56 -12.45 -5.16
CA LEU A 140 -3.98 -11.73 -6.28
C LEU A 140 -2.90 -12.56 -7.01
N ARG A 141 -2.44 -13.67 -6.42
CA ARG A 141 -1.43 -14.56 -7.01
C ARG A 141 -1.80 -14.97 -8.44
N GLY A 142 -0.88 -14.74 -9.37
CA GLY A 142 -1.03 -15.05 -10.80
C GLY A 142 -1.93 -14.10 -11.58
N LEU A 143 -2.55 -13.09 -10.94
CA LEU A 143 -3.38 -12.12 -11.65
C LEU A 143 -2.52 -11.07 -12.35
N SER A 144 -2.98 -10.62 -13.51
CA SER A 144 -2.44 -9.43 -14.19
C SER A 144 -2.91 -8.13 -13.52
N SER A 145 -2.22 -7.02 -13.79
CA SER A 145 -2.57 -5.70 -13.23
C SER A 145 -4.03 -5.29 -13.48
N PRO A 146 -4.62 -5.47 -14.69
CA PRO A 146 -6.04 -5.19 -14.91
C PRO A 146 -6.97 -6.06 -14.06
N GLU A 147 -6.63 -7.32 -13.83
CA GLU A 147 -7.41 -8.24 -13.00
C GLU A 147 -7.32 -7.89 -11.51
N VAL A 148 -6.12 -7.50 -11.04
CA VAL A 148 -5.90 -6.97 -9.70
C VAL A 148 -6.75 -5.71 -9.49
N LEU A 149 -6.71 -4.75 -10.41
CA LEU A 149 -7.50 -3.52 -10.33
C LEU A 149 -9.00 -3.81 -10.32
N LYS A 150 -9.46 -4.73 -11.18
CA LYS A 150 -10.86 -5.18 -11.18
C LYS A 150 -11.25 -5.79 -9.84
N HIS A 151 -10.37 -6.58 -9.22
CA HIS A 151 -10.64 -7.16 -7.90
C HIS A 151 -10.82 -6.06 -6.84
N LEU A 152 -9.87 -5.14 -6.74
CA LEU A 152 -9.86 -4.07 -5.75
C LEU A 152 -11.01 -3.06 -5.92
N THR A 153 -11.45 -2.82 -7.15
CA THR A 153 -12.56 -1.89 -7.46
C THR A 153 -13.94 -2.52 -7.37
N SER A 154 -14.03 -3.85 -7.31
CA SER A 154 -15.31 -4.58 -7.24
C SER A 154 -15.58 -5.26 -5.91
N ARG A 155 -14.56 -5.51 -5.08
CA ARG A 155 -14.69 -6.22 -3.80
C ARG A 155 -13.90 -5.50 -2.73
N GLY A 156 -14.59 -5.02 -1.70
CA GLY A 156 -13.95 -4.43 -0.52
C GLY A 156 -13.37 -5.47 0.44
N PRO A 157 -12.55 -5.06 1.43
CA PRO A 157 -11.88 -5.93 2.39
C PRO A 157 -12.81 -6.73 3.30
N ARG A 158 -14.07 -6.35 3.44
CA ARG A 158 -15.07 -7.12 4.22
C ARG A 158 -15.68 -8.28 3.43
N ASN A 159 -15.54 -8.26 2.11
CA ASN A 159 -16.02 -9.30 1.20
C ASN A 159 -14.86 -10.21 0.73
N THR A 160 -13.73 -10.20 1.43
CA THR A 160 -12.60 -11.09 1.16
C THR A 160 -12.61 -12.39 1.99
N ALA A 161 -13.74 -12.74 2.62
CA ALA A 161 -13.97 -14.07 3.18
C ALA A 161 -14.15 -15.11 2.06
#